data_AF-A0A0Q8VDF0-F1
#
_entry.id   AF-A0A0Q8VDF0-F1
#
_cell.length_a   1.000
_cell.length_b   1.000
_cell.length_c   1.000
_cell.angle_alpha   90.00
_cell.angle_beta   90.00
_cell.angle_gamma   90.00
#
_symmetry.space_group_name_H-M   'P 1'
#
loop_
_entity.id
_entity.type
_entity.pdbx_description
1 polymer ?
#
loop_
_entity_poly.entity_id
_entity_poly.type
_entity_poly.pdbx_seq_one_letter_code
_entity_poly.pdbx_strand_id
1 'polypeptide(L)'
;MKATIVTATAVVVLVTGCGTTSTTAGDEPSTAPPSSPSLSGSVSGSVSASAAAQPTEEDLALARALEALSKDPGPETLAQVPFAPEVALGLARRLEPPRARDQLAARAGWSIDAAQFRGYVGPFNALEHLDGARVDVEVGPQPHCAGPPVPAPPGLESLHRVVLQPAAGTIDSCLDWFSVDLFVDDGTVVAVTLDLWEP
;
A
#
# COMPACT_ATOMS: atom_id res chain seq x y z
N MET A 1 -14.98 37.35 27.11
CA MET A 1 -13.78 36.53 27.43
C MET A 1 -14.12 35.67 28.64
N LYS A 2 -14.34 34.37 28.45
CA LYS A 2 -14.47 33.37 29.53
C LYS A 2 -13.73 32.13 29.06
N ALA A 3 -12.60 31.84 29.71
CA ALA A 3 -11.78 30.67 29.46
C ALA A 3 -12.23 29.55 30.40
N THR A 4 -12.59 28.40 29.85
CA THR A 4 -12.85 27.18 30.60
C THR A 4 -11.67 26.25 30.35
N ILE A 5 -10.88 26.01 31.39
CA ILE A 5 -9.76 25.05 31.40
C ILE A 5 -10.33 23.70 31.81
N VAL A 6 -10.17 22.68 30.96
CA VAL A 6 -10.48 21.29 31.28
C VAL A 6 -9.16 20.53 31.38
N THR A 7 -8.83 20.11 32.59
CA THR A 7 -7.67 19.28 32.89
C THR A 7 -8.05 17.81 32.70
N ALA A 8 -7.38 17.09 31.81
CA ALA A 8 -7.56 15.65 31.64
C ALA A 8 -6.28 14.90 32.06
N THR A 9 -6.48 13.99 33.01
CA THR A 9 -5.51 13.19 33.74
C THR A 9 -4.87 12.11 32.85
N ALA A 10 -3.54 12.02 32.86
CA ALA A 10 -2.79 10.96 32.21
C ALA A 10 -2.79 9.67 33.06
N VAL A 11 -3.01 8.52 32.42
CA VAL A 11 -2.84 7.19 33.02
C VAL A 11 -1.59 6.54 32.42
N VAL A 12 -0.60 6.28 33.27
CA VAL A 12 0.63 5.55 32.93
C VAL A 12 0.43 4.08 33.29
N VAL A 13 0.58 3.18 32.31
CA VAL A 13 0.62 1.73 32.54
C VAL A 13 2.06 1.26 32.31
N LEU A 14 2.71 0.82 33.39
CA LEU A 14 4.01 0.14 33.38
C LEU A 14 3.76 -1.37 33.30
N VAL A 15 4.31 -2.02 32.27
CA VAL A 15 4.38 -3.49 32.19
C VAL A 15 5.84 -3.92 32.31
N THR A 16 6.19 -4.44 33.48
CA THR A 16 7.47 -5.10 33.78
C THR A 16 7.27 -6.61 33.73
N GLY A 17 7.93 -7.28 32.78
CA GLY A 17 8.00 -8.73 32.69
C GLY A 17 9.43 -9.20 32.49
N CYS A 18 10.13 -9.50 33.59
CA CYS A 18 11.37 -10.28 33.61
C CYS A 18 11.02 -11.74 33.88
N GLY A 19 11.62 -12.67 33.16
CA GLY A 19 11.48 -14.11 33.39
C GLY A 19 12.64 -14.88 32.78
N THR A 20 13.66 -15.13 33.60
CA THR A 20 14.92 -15.82 33.32
C THR A 20 14.80 -17.34 33.21
N THR A 21 15.80 -17.87 32.49
CA THR A 21 16.28 -19.24 32.22
C THR A 21 16.37 -20.25 33.38
N SER A 22 16.33 -21.55 33.02
CA SER A 22 17.13 -22.67 33.59
C SER A 22 17.01 -23.93 32.70
N THR A 23 18.11 -24.48 32.11
CA THR A 23 18.98 -25.64 32.55
C THR A 23 18.28 -27.01 32.25
N THR A 24 18.86 -28.10 31.72
CA THR A 24 20.18 -28.77 31.86
C THR A 24 20.36 -29.91 30.84
N ALA A 25 21.62 -30.10 30.40
CA ALA A 25 22.39 -31.26 29.90
C ALA A 25 21.75 -32.57 29.35
N GLY A 26 22.45 -33.15 28.37
CA GLY A 26 22.38 -34.58 28.02
C GLY A 26 23.32 -34.94 26.87
N ASP A 27 24.37 -35.70 27.19
CA ASP A 27 25.50 -36.15 26.38
C ASP A 27 25.15 -37.20 25.29
N GLU A 28 26.07 -37.38 24.35
CA GLU A 28 26.10 -38.25 23.13
C GLU A 28 25.86 -39.77 23.39
N PRO A 29 25.53 -40.63 22.40
CA PRO A 29 26.37 -40.89 21.20
C PRO A 29 25.67 -41.27 19.86
N SER A 30 26.41 -40.98 18.77
CA SER A 30 26.56 -41.70 17.50
C SER A 30 25.53 -42.78 17.07
N THR A 31 24.84 -42.54 15.95
CA THR A 31 24.35 -43.59 15.02
C THR A 31 24.19 -43.03 13.60
N ALA A 32 24.95 -43.61 12.66
CA ALA A 32 24.81 -43.80 11.20
C ALA A 32 24.03 -42.78 10.30
N PRO A 33 24.49 -42.55 9.05
CA PRO A 33 23.88 -41.60 8.12
C PRO A 33 22.60 -42.17 7.48
N PRO A 34 21.51 -41.38 7.33
CA PRO A 34 20.44 -41.77 6.44
C PRO A 34 20.80 -41.45 4.99
N SER A 35 20.65 -42.48 4.14
CA SER A 35 20.78 -42.43 2.69
C SER A 35 19.83 -41.40 2.07
N SER A 36 20.37 -40.64 1.11
CA SER A 36 19.59 -39.75 0.24
C SER A 36 18.54 -40.53 -0.57
N PRO A 37 17.26 -40.17 -0.50
CA PRO A 37 16.35 -40.47 -1.59
C PRO A 37 16.54 -39.40 -2.69
N SER A 38 17.12 -39.82 -3.81
CA SER A 38 17.01 -39.11 -5.08
C SER A 38 15.53 -39.02 -5.47
N LEU A 39 14.93 -37.85 -5.29
CA LEU A 39 13.66 -37.50 -5.92
C LEU A 39 13.97 -36.57 -7.10
N SER A 40 14.43 -37.16 -8.19
CA SER A 40 14.29 -36.56 -9.53
C SER A 40 12.83 -36.68 -9.95
N GLY A 41 11.98 -35.85 -9.35
CA GLY A 41 10.67 -35.55 -9.86
C GLY A 41 10.69 -34.14 -10.41
N SER A 42 11.10 -33.98 -11.68
CA SER A 42 10.84 -32.74 -12.42
C SER A 42 9.33 -32.61 -12.60
N VAL A 43 8.67 -32.06 -11.58
CA VAL A 43 7.37 -31.43 -11.78
C VAL A 43 7.65 -30.18 -12.60
N SER A 44 7.55 -30.32 -13.92
CA SER A 44 7.20 -29.21 -14.81
C SER A 44 5.79 -28.76 -14.42
N GLY A 45 5.67 -28.15 -13.25
CA GLY A 45 4.59 -27.22 -12.97
C GLY A 45 4.86 -26.04 -13.87
N SER A 46 4.26 -26.05 -15.05
CA SER A 46 3.89 -24.81 -15.72
C SER A 46 3.10 -24.01 -14.69
N VAL A 47 3.79 -23.15 -13.96
CA VAL A 47 3.16 -22.01 -13.33
C VAL A 47 2.58 -21.24 -14.49
N SER A 48 1.29 -21.42 -14.72
CA SER A 48 0.50 -20.49 -15.51
C SER A 48 0.76 -19.14 -14.85
N ALA A 49 1.66 -18.36 -15.44
CA ALA A 49 1.73 -16.94 -15.19
C ALA A 49 0.31 -16.46 -15.48
N SER A 50 -0.46 -16.20 -14.42
CA SER A 50 -1.76 -15.57 -14.55
C SER A 50 -1.48 -14.29 -15.32
N ALA A 51 -1.88 -14.23 -16.59
CA ALA A 51 -1.65 -13.06 -17.41
C ALA A 51 -2.22 -11.87 -16.63
N ALA A 52 -1.40 -10.85 -16.41
CA ALA A 52 -1.86 -9.63 -15.76
C ALA A 52 -3.11 -9.15 -16.51
N ALA A 53 -4.19 -8.94 -15.77
CA ALA A 53 -5.43 -8.46 -16.36
C ALA A 53 -5.14 -7.13 -17.07
N GLN A 54 -5.57 -7.02 -18.32
CA GLN A 54 -5.39 -5.77 -19.06
C GLN A 54 -6.39 -4.74 -18.51
N PRO A 55 -5.97 -3.48 -18.33
CA PRO A 55 -6.88 -2.41 -17.93
C PRO A 55 -8.03 -2.25 -18.92
N THR A 56 -9.22 -2.05 -18.38
CA THR A 56 -10.42 -1.69 -19.15
C THR A 56 -10.44 -0.20 -19.47
N GLU A 57 -11.37 0.24 -20.32
CA GLU A 57 -11.57 1.67 -20.58
C GLU A 57 -12.01 2.43 -19.31
N GLU A 58 -12.78 1.77 -18.44
CA GLU A 58 -13.21 2.30 -17.14
C GLU A 58 -12.02 2.53 -16.20
N ASP A 59 -11.07 1.58 -16.15
CA ASP A 59 -9.84 1.71 -15.36
C ASP A 59 -8.98 2.88 -15.83
N LEU A 60 -8.84 3.01 -17.15
CA LEU A 60 -8.09 4.11 -17.75
C LEU A 60 -8.80 5.46 -17.53
N ALA A 61 -10.13 5.49 -17.54
CA ALA A 61 -10.91 6.69 -17.22
C ALA A 61 -10.76 7.09 -15.75
N LEU A 62 -10.79 6.11 -14.84
CA LEU A 62 -10.56 6.31 -13.42
C LEU A 62 -9.16 6.89 -13.15
N ALA A 63 -8.12 6.31 -13.77
CA ALA A 63 -6.76 6.80 -13.65
C ALA A 63 -6.61 8.25 -14.15
N ARG A 64 -7.18 8.57 -15.32
CA ARG A 64 -7.19 9.95 -15.85
C ARG A 64 -7.92 10.93 -14.94
N ALA A 65 -9.03 10.52 -14.33
CA ALA A 65 -9.77 11.36 -13.38
C ALA A 65 -8.93 11.65 -12.11
N LEU A 66 -8.21 10.64 -11.60
CA LEU A 66 -7.30 10.83 -10.48
C LEU A 66 -6.11 11.72 -10.84
N GLU A 67 -5.50 11.56 -12.02
CA GLU A 67 -4.45 12.46 -12.50
C GLU A 67 -4.94 13.91 -12.62
N ALA A 68 -6.18 14.12 -13.09
CA ALA A 68 -6.78 15.44 -13.17
C ALA A 68 -6.96 16.05 -11.76
N LEU A 69 -7.47 15.25 -10.81
CA LEU A 69 -7.55 15.64 -9.39
C LEU A 69 -6.17 15.95 -8.80
N SER A 70 -5.14 15.20 -9.18
CA SER A 70 -3.77 15.44 -8.75
C SER A 70 -3.24 16.80 -9.19
N LYS A 71 -3.47 17.15 -10.47
CA LYS A 71 -2.99 18.40 -11.08
C LYS A 71 -3.72 19.63 -10.55
N ASP A 72 -5.03 19.54 -10.33
CA ASP A 72 -5.86 20.64 -9.84
C ASP A 72 -6.87 20.14 -8.78
N PRO A 73 -6.45 19.98 -7.52
CA PRO A 73 -7.33 19.50 -6.46
C PRO A 73 -8.47 20.47 -6.17
N GLY A 74 -9.70 20.03 -6.42
CA GLY A 74 -10.89 20.80 -6.10
C GLY A 74 -12.18 20.00 -6.22
N PRO A 75 -13.33 20.60 -5.86
CA PRO A 75 -14.63 19.91 -5.93
C PRO A 75 -14.97 19.41 -7.34
N GLU A 76 -14.57 20.14 -8.38
CA GLU A 76 -14.88 19.79 -9.78
C GLU A 76 -14.11 18.56 -10.26
N THR A 77 -12.82 18.45 -9.94
CA THR A 77 -12.00 17.28 -10.28
C THR A 77 -12.31 16.10 -9.36
N LEU A 78 -12.63 16.35 -8.08
CA LEU A 78 -13.10 15.33 -7.15
C LEU A 78 -14.42 14.68 -7.61
N ALA A 79 -15.30 15.45 -8.25
CA ALA A 79 -16.57 14.94 -8.76
C ALA A 79 -16.37 13.88 -9.87
N GLN A 80 -15.23 13.92 -10.58
CA GLN A 80 -14.91 13.02 -11.69
C GLN A 80 -14.42 11.65 -11.21
N VAL A 81 -13.87 11.57 -9.99
CA VAL A 81 -13.46 10.30 -9.40
C VAL A 81 -14.66 9.72 -8.63
N PRO A 82 -15.09 8.48 -8.93
CA PRO A 82 -16.23 7.83 -8.27
C PRO A 82 -15.86 7.36 -6.85
N PHE A 83 -15.44 8.26 -5.98
CA PHE A 83 -15.18 7.93 -4.58
C PHE A 83 -16.47 7.53 -3.85
N ALA A 84 -16.35 6.51 -2.99
CA ALA A 84 -17.34 6.22 -1.96
C ALA A 84 -17.50 7.42 -1.01
N PRO A 85 -18.58 7.47 -0.18
CA PRO A 85 -18.79 8.57 0.77
C PRO A 85 -17.64 8.76 1.76
N GLU A 86 -16.99 7.66 2.14
CA GLU A 86 -15.77 7.63 2.93
C GLU A 86 -14.71 6.81 2.20
N VAL A 87 -13.47 7.29 2.23
CA VAL A 87 -12.35 6.67 1.52
C VAL A 87 -11.18 6.52 2.49
N ALA A 88 -10.65 5.31 2.62
CA ALA A 88 -9.42 5.08 3.39
C ALA A 88 -8.19 5.49 2.57
N LEU A 89 -7.27 6.23 3.19
CA LEU A 89 -5.95 6.49 2.62
C LEU A 89 -4.93 5.60 3.32
N GLY A 90 -3.87 5.18 2.64
CA GLY A 90 -2.86 4.32 3.27
C GLY A 90 -1.48 4.36 2.66
N LEU A 91 -0.53 3.74 3.38
CA LEU A 91 0.84 3.48 2.93
C LEU A 91 1.05 1.97 2.83
N ALA A 92 1.25 1.48 1.61
CA ALA A 92 1.21 0.06 1.28
C ALA A 92 -0.01 -0.64 1.91
N ARG A 93 0.22 -1.53 2.88
CA ARG A 93 -0.85 -2.33 3.53
C ARG A 93 -1.49 -1.65 4.73
N ARG A 94 -0.94 -0.51 5.18
CA ARG A 94 -1.43 0.19 6.37
C ARG A 94 -2.42 1.26 5.92
N LEU A 95 -3.68 1.09 6.30
CA LEU A 95 -4.72 2.09 6.11
C LEU A 95 -4.82 2.99 7.35
N GLU A 96 -5.05 4.27 7.10
CA GLU A 96 -5.53 5.23 8.08
C GLU A 96 -7.06 5.14 8.20
N PRO A 97 -7.67 5.73 9.25
CA PRO A 97 -9.11 5.88 9.33
C PRO A 97 -9.69 6.54 8.06
N PRO A 98 -10.86 6.08 7.56
CA PRO A 98 -11.50 6.68 6.40
C PRO A 98 -11.78 8.17 6.57
N ARG A 99 -11.70 8.90 5.45
CA ARG A 99 -11.99 10.32 5.35
C ARG A 99 -13.25 10.53 4.56
N ALA A 100 -14.04 11.54 4.92
CA ALA A 100 -15.19 11.91 4.13
C ALA A 100 -14.73 12.40 2.75
N ARG A 101 -15.47 12.05 1.70
CA ARG A 101 -15.12 12.36 0.30
C ARG A 101 -14.82 13.84 0.08
N ASP A 102 -15.59 14.74 0.69
CA ASP A 102 -15.43 16.19 0.54
C ASP A 102 -14.10 16.70 1.08
N GLN A 103 -13.51 16.03 2.07
CA GLN A 103 -12.18 16.35 2.58
C GLN A 103 -11.10 16.10 1.52
N LEU A 104 -11.32 15.16 0.60
CA LEU A 104 -10.38 14.84 -0.49
C LEU A 104 -10.39 15.87 -1.64
N ALA A 105 -11.26 16.89 -1.59
CA ALA A 105 -11.25 17.98 -2.57
C ALA A 105 -9.98 18.84 -2.44
N ALA A 106 -9.40 18.91 -1.24
CA ALA A 106 -8.21 19.70 -0.98
C ALA A 106 -6.98 18.80 -0.89
N ARG A 107 -5.84 19.27 -1.41
CA ARG A 107 -4.56 18.52 -1.34
C ARG A 107 -4.17 18.11 0.08
N ALA A 108 -4.43 18.96 1.08
CA ALA A 108 -4.17 18.66 2.48
C ALA A 108 -4.98 17.46 3.00
N GLY A 109 -6.17 17.21 2.43
CA GLY A 109 -7.00 16.05 2.74
C GLY A 109 -6.43 14.71 2.28
N TRP A 110 -5.32 14.72 1.54
CA TRP A 110 -4.58 13.54 1.09
C TRP A 110 -3.34 13.22 1.92
N SER A 111 -2.97 14.09 2.86
CA SER A 111 -1.78 13.94 3.69
C SER A 111 -1.93 12.80 4.69
N ILE A 112 -0.98 11.86 4.73
CA ILE A 112 -0.87 10.81 5.75
C ILE A 112 0.27 11.20 6.71
N ASP A 113 -0.08 11.35 7.98
CA ASP A 113 0.87 11.71 9.03
C ASP A 113 1.62 10.46 9.52
N ALA A 114 2.71 10.14 8.83
CA ALA A 114 3.67 9.15 9.27
C ALA A 114 5.06 9.77 9.25
N ALA A 115 5.79 9.66 10.36
CA ALA A 115 7.14 10.23 10.45
C ALA A 115 8.09 9.59 9.42
N GLN A 116 7.95 8.29 9.19
CA GLN A 116 8.78 7.53 8.26
C GLN A 116 7.99 6.43 7.55
N PHE A 117 8.36 6.15 6.31
CA PHE A 117 7.87 5.03 5.53
C PHE A 117 8.92 4.66 4.48
N ARG A 118 9.38 3.40 4.48
CA ARG A 118 10.36 2.87 3.51
C ARG A 118 11.60 3.75 3.29
N GLY A 119 12.17 4.26 4.38
CA GLY A 119 13.36 5.11 4.33
C GLY A 119 13.10 6.59 4.00
N TYR A 120 11.87 6.97 3.65
CA TYR A 120 11.47 8.37 3.44
C TYR A 120 10.91 9.01 4.70
N VAL A 121 10.97 10.34 4.76
CA VAL A 121 10.40 11.17 5.83
C VAL A 121 9.11 11.81 5.33
N GLY A 122 8.05 11.72 6.13
CA GLY A 122 6.74 12.27 5.78
C GLY A 122 6.60 13.78 6.03
N PRO A 123 5.37 14.33 5.84
CA PRO A 123 4.14 13.60 5.52
C PRO A 123 4.12 13.01 4.11
N PHE A 124 3.20 12.08 3.86
CA PHE A 124 3.07 11.41 2.57
C PHE A 124 1.77 11.79 1.87
N ASN A 125 1.80 11.93 0.54
CA ASN A 125 0.64 12.35 -0.24
C ASN A 125 0.67 11.73 -1.64
N ALA A 126 -0.31 10.88 -1.95
CA ALA A 126 -0.38 10.21 -3.25
C ALA A 126 -0.51 11.19 -4.44
N LEU A 127 -1.19 12.32 -4.26
CA LEU A 127 -1.32 13.34 -5.32
C LEU A 127 0.01 14.04 -5.61
N GLU A 128 0.92 14.12 -4.65
CA GLU A 128 2.23 14.73 -4.90
C GLU A 128 3.10 13.86 -5.82
N HIS A 129 2.93 12.53 -5.76
CA HIS A 129 3.64 11.61 -6.64
C HIS A 129 3.05 11.54 -8.05
N LEU A 130 1.72 11.71 -8.18
CA LEU A 130 1.06 11.71 -9.49
C LEU A 130 1.19 13.04 -10.24
N ASP A 131 1.43 14.15 -9.53
CA ASP A 131 1.51 15.48 -10.13
C ASP A 131 2.72 15.61 -11.07
N GLY A 132 2.46 15.72 -12.38
CA GLY A 132 3.49 15.80 -13.41
C GLY A 132 4.14 14.48 -13.80
N ALA A 133 3.82 13.38 -13.12
CA ALA A 133 4.28 12.05 -13.50
C ALA A 133 3.59 11.58 -14.79
N ARG A 134 4.34 10.85 -15.62
CA ARG A 134 3.76 9.99 -16.65
C ARG A 134 3.57 8.63 -16.03
N VAL A 135 2.36 8.08 -16.09
CA VAL A 135 2.03 6.81 -15.44
C VAL A 135 1.52 5.78 -16.43
N ASP A 136 1.85 4.53 -16.17
CA ASP A 136 1.18 3.36 -16.74
C ASP A 136 0.12 2.87 -15.76
N VAL A 137 -0.95 2.29 -16.31
CA VAL A 137 -2.07 1.73 -15.54
C VAL A 137 -2.03 0.22 -15.64
N GLU A 138 -2.15 -0.45 -14.50
CA GLU A 138 -2.27 -1.90 -14.41
C GLU A 138 -3.45 -2.31 -13.54
N VAL A 139 -3.86 -3.59 -13.65
CA VAL A 139 -4.95 -4.16 -12.86
C VAL A 139 -4.47 -5.40 -12.11
N GLY A 140 -4.81 -5.46 -10.81
CA GLY A 140 -4.51 -6.58 -9.93
C GLY A 140 -3.31 -6.31 -9.01
N PRO A 141 -2.57 -7.34 -8.58
CA PRO A 141 -1.43 -7.18 -7.68
C PRO A 141 -0.39 -6.21 -8.27
N GLN A 142 -0.08 -5.16 -7.50
CA GLN A 142 0.90 -4.12 -7.83
C GLN A 142 2.29 -4.74 -8.05
N PRO A 143 2.83 -4.75 -9.27
CA PRO A 143 4.22 -5.13 -9.46
C PRO A 143 5.13 -4.09 -8.83
N HIS A 144 6.20 -4.55 -8.21
CA HIS A 144 7.30 -3.67 -7.83
C HIS A 144 8.33 -3.64 -8.95
N CYS A 145 9.04 -2.52 -9.08
CA CYS A 145 10.18 -2.44 -10.00
C CYS A 145 11.29 -3.44 -9.62
N ALA A 146 11.40 -3.77 -8.33
CA ALA A 146 12.28 -4.80 -7.79
C ALA A 146 11.53 -5.57 -6.70
N GLY A 147 11.55 -6.91 -6.73
CA GLY A 147 10.90 -7.73 -5.71
C GLY A 147 9.46 -8.17 -6.04
N PRO A 148 8.85 -8.98 -5.15
CA PRO A 148 7.52 -9.53 -5.39
C PRO A 148 6.43 -8.45 -5.24
N PRO A 149 5.25 -8.64 -5.88
CA PRO A 149 4.12 -7.74 -5.70
C PRO A 149 3.71 -7.58 -4.23
N VAL A 150 3.33 -6.36 -3.85
CA VAL A 150 2.80 -6.10 -2.50
C VAL A 150 1.35 -6.59 -2.41
N PRO A 151 1.03 -7.42 -1.40
CA PRO A 151 -0.34 -7.86 -1.20
C PRO A 151 -1.20 -6.67 -0.76
N ALA A 152 -2.49 -6.73 -1.07
CA ALA A 152 -3.45 -5.72 -0.67
C ALA A 152 -3.49 -5.52 0.88
N PRO A 153 -3.99 -4.37 1.34
CA PRO A 153 -4.38 -4.20 2.74
C PRO A 153 -5.38 -5.27 3.18
N PRO A 154 -5.35 -5.69 4.47
CA PRO A 154 -6.32 -6.64 5.00
C PRO A 154 -7.77 -6.18 4.76
N GLY A 155 -8.59 -7.07 4.23
CA GLY A 155 -10.00 -6.80 3.91
C GLY A 155 -10.25 -6.24 2.51
N LEU A 156 -9.20 -5.92 1.74
CA LEU A 156 -9.31 -5.40 0.36
C LEU A 156 -8.78 -6.40 -0.69
N GLU A 157 -8.44 -7.63 -0.29
CA GLU A 157 -7.74 -8.60 -1.15
C GLU A 157 -8.57 -9.07 -2.35
N SER A 158 -9.90 -9.04 -2.23
CA SER A 158 -10.82 -9.44 -3.30
C SER A 158 -11.32 -8.28 -4.15
N LEU A 159 -10.95 -7.05 -3.82
CA LEU A 159 -11.42 -5.87 -4.55
C LEU A 159 -10.68 -5.72 -5.87
N HIS A 160 -11.37 -5.08 -6.81
CA HIS A 160 -10.74 -4.66 -8.05
C HIS A 160 -9.69 -3.60 -7.74
N ARG A 161 -8.45 -3.80 -8.20
CA ARG A 161 -7.31 -2.94 -7.88
C ARG A 161 -6.75 -2.33 -9.16
N VAL A 162 -6.87 -1.01 -9.28
CA VAL A 162 -6.26 -0.23 -10.37
C VAL A 162 -4.99 0.40 -9.84
N VAL A 163 -3.86 0.10 -10.47
CA VAL A 163 -2.53 0.53 -10.03
C VAL A 163 -2.00 1.57 -11.01
N LEU A 164 -1.65 2.75 -10.52
CA LEU A 164 -0.93 3.77 -11.27
C LEU A 164 0.52 3.75 -10.80
N GLN A 165 1.47 3.65 -11.74
CA GLN A 165 2.90 3.65 -11.45
C GLN A 165 3.66 4.40 -12.55
N PRO A 166 4.91 4.87 -12.32
CA PRO A 166 5.68 5.53 -13.37
C PRO A 166 5.73 4.73 -14.66
N ALA A 167 5.51 5.42 -15.78
CA ALA A 167 5.53 4.77 -17.08
C ALA A 167 6.91 4.22 -17.42
N ALA A 168 6.94 3.17 -18.24
CA ALA A 168 8.19 2.55 -18.66
C ALA A 168 9.16 3.58 -19.27
N GLY A 169 10.39 3.63 -18.74
CA GLY A 169 11.45 4.53 -19.20
C GLY A 169 11.30 6.00 -18.76
N THR A 170 10.44 6.31 -17.78
CA THR A 170 10.32 7.66 -17.22
C THR A 170 11.03 7.88 -15.89
N ILE A 171 11.56 6.81 -15.29
CA ILE A 171 12.37 6.83 -14.07
C ILE A 171 13.79 6.37 -14.38
N ASP A 172 14.77 6.95 -13.68
CA ASP A 172 16.19 6.63 -13.85
C ASP A 172 16.61 5.42 -13.01
N SER A 173 15.91 5.19 -11.89
CA SER A 173 16.19 4.10 -10.98
C SER A 173 14.93 3.55 -10.32
N CYS A 174 15.04 2.35 -9.76
CA CYS A 174 14.00 1.77 -8.91
C CYS A 174 13.69 2.64 -7.67
N LEU A 175 14.63 3.48 -7.21
CA LEU A 175 14.41 4.34 -6.06
C LEU A 175 13.45 5.50 -6.35
N ASP A 176 13.20 5.78 -7.63
CA ASP A 176 12.22 6.78 -8.09
C ASP A 176 10.83 6.15 -8.32
N TRP A 177 10.70 4.84 -8.09
CA TRP A 177 9.45 4.11 -8.28
C TRP A 177 8.46 4.41 -7.15
N PHE A 178 7.19 4.54 -7.53
CA PHE A 178 6.05 4.59 -6.63
C PHE A 178 4.87 3.84 -7.25
N SER A 179 3.86 3.53 -6.44
CA SER A 179 2.52 3.29 -6.96
C SER A 179 1.45 4.01 -6.17
N VAL A 180 0.36 4.32 -6.86
CA VAL A 180 -0.91 4.71 -6.25
C VAL A 180 -1.94 3.68 -6.66
N ASP A 181 -2.47 2.95 -5.67
CA ASP A 181 -3.43 1.89 -5.93
C ASP A 181 -4.82 2.31 -5.49
N LEU A 182 -5.80 2.10 -6.37
CA LEU A 182 -7.21 2.36 -6.14
C LEU A 182 -7.92 1.03 -5.93
N PHE A 183 -8.53 0.86 -4.76
CA PHE A 183 -9.36 -0.28 -4.47
C PHE A 183 -10.81 0.08 -4.74
N VAL A 184 -11.40 -0.62 -5.70
CA VAL A 184 -12.73 -0.36 -6.24
C VAL A 184 -13.69 -1.45 -5.76
N ASP A 185 -14.79 -1.02 -5.17
CA ASP A 185 -15.92 -1.86 -4.77
C ASP A 185 -17.20 -1.31 -5.41
N ASP A 186 -17.91 -2.18 -6.12
CA ASP A 186 -19.14 -1.88 -6.87
C ASP A 186 -19.06 -0.57 -7.70
N GLY A 187 -17.93 -0.38 -8.38
CA GLY A 187 -17.67 0.78 -9.24
C GLY A 187 -17.24 2.07 -8.50
N THR A 188 -17.07 2.02 -7.18
CA THR A 188 -16.61 3.16 -6.37
C THR A 188 -15.26 2.92 -5.71
N VAL A 189 -14.43 3.95 -5.60
CA VAL A 189 -13.14 3.86 -4.90
C VAL A 189 -13.38 3.97 -3.40
N VAL A 190 -13.05 2.90 -2.67
CA VAL A 190 -13.19 2.80 -1.20
C VAL A 190 -11.88 3.01 -0.46
N ALA A 191 -10.74 2.80 -1.13
CA ALA A 191 -9.44 3.08 -0.57
C ALA A 191 -8.41 3.48 -1.63
N VAL A 192 -7.42 4.28 -1.22
CA VAL A 192 -6.25 4.65 -2.02
C VAL A 192 -4.99 4.42 -1.20
N THR A 193 -4.02 3.70 -1.75
CA THR A 193 -2.72 3.48 -1.09
C THR A 193 -1.59 4.03 -1.91
N LEU A 194 -0.61 4.64 -1.24
CA LEU A 194 0.68 4.99 -1.81
C LEU A 194 1.71 3.93 -1.39
N ASP A 195 2.50 3.46 -2.35
CA ASP A 195 3.69 2.67 -2.07
C ASP A 195 4.91 3.34 -2.70
N LEU A 196 6.05 3.17 -2.05
CA LEU A 196 7.35 3.70 -2.49
C LEU A 196 8.36 2.56 -2.53
N TRP A 197 9.40 2.66 -3.33
CA TRP A 197 10.53 1.75 -3.21
C TRP A 197 11.57 2.28 -2.23
N GLU A 198 12.14 1.45 -1.37
CA GLU A 198 13.12 1.90 -0.37
C GLU A 198 14.51 2.18 -0.98
N PRO A 199 15.21 3.25 -0.54
CA PRO A 199 16.56 3.63 -0.99
C PRO A 199 17.68 2.70 -0.51
#